data_AF-A0A7L4ZF17-F1
#
_entry.id   AF-A0A7L4ZF17-F1
#
_cell.length_a   1.000
_cell.length_b   1.000
_cell.length_c   1.000
_cell.angle_alpha   90.00
_cell.angle_beta   90.00
_cell.angle_gamma   90.00
#
_symmetry.space_group_name_H-M   'P 1'
#
loop_
_entity.id
_entity.type
_entity.pdbx_description
1 polymer ?
#
loop_
_entity_poly.entity_id
_entity_poly.type
_entity_poly.pdbx_seq_one_letter_code
_entity_poly.pdbx_strand_id
1 'polypeptide(L)'
;MAGKKFNNKSKNYINVTLLIRQGTNIQKPSLEQKFSLDAGESKFVEYGNATNIFLNGLVLEYKDKSSQSLTNAREEVIATGVAPTFDWVLNTHSVITINSTNGLDISASN
;
A
#
# COMPACT_ATOMS: atom_id res chain seq x y z
N MET A 1 -10.44 10.34 -9.28
CA MET A 1 -9.15 9.67 -9.06
C MET A 1 -8.64 10.10 -7.70
N ALA A 2 -7.98 9.20 -6.99
CA ALA A 2 -7.30 9.51 -5.74
C ALA A 2 -5.78 9.52 -5.97
N GLY A 3 -5.02 10.09 -5.03
CA GLY A 3 -3.58 10.15 -5.11
C GLY A 3 -2.95 10.01 -3.74
N LYS A 4 -1.75 9.43 -3.70
CA LYS A 4 -1.00 9.25 -2.47
C LYS A 4 0.50 9.29 -2.71
N LYS A 5 1.25 9.86 -1.77
CA LYS A 5 2.71 9.78 -1.76
C LYS A 5 3.16 8.52 -1.05
N PHE A 6 4.05 7.76 -1.68
CA PHE A 6 4.68 6.59 -1.09
C PHE A 6 6.17 6.86 -0.91
N ASN A 7 6.68 6.57 0.28
CA ASN A 7 8.11 6.70 0.59
C ASN A 7 8.65 5.31 0.94
N ASN A 8 9.70 4.88 0.28
CA ASN A 8 10.41 3.67 0.64
C ASN A 8 11.63 4.04 1.51
N LYS A 9 11.51 3.92 2.84
CA LYS A 9 12.64 4.11 3.75
C LYS A 9 13.42 2.82 4.01
N SER A 10 12.98 1.71 3.44
CA SER A 10 13.71 0.45 3.52
C SER A 10 15.01 0.50 2.70
N LYS A 11 15.86 -0.51 2.90
CA LYS A 11 17.10 -0.70 2.13
C LYS A 11 16.91 -1.52 0.85
N ASN A 12 15.67 -1.83 0.48
CA ASN A 12 15.35 -2.75 -0.62
C ASN A 12 14.53 -2.05 -1.71
N TYR A 13 14.70 -2.51 -2.94
CA TYR A 13 13.74 -2.23 -4.00
C TYR A 13 12.44 -2.96 -3.70
N ILE A 14 11.31 -2.26 -3.87
CA ILE A 14 9.98 -2.78 -3.54
C ILE A 14 9.07 -2.62 -4.76
N ASN A 15 8.44 -3.71 -5.18
CA ASN A 15 7.26 -3.67 -6.04
C ASN A 15 6.03 -3.55 -5.13
N VAL A 16 5.22 -2.52 -5.35
CA VAL A 16 4.00 -2.25 -4.60
C VAL A 16 2.81 -2.55 -5.50
N THR A 17 1.88 -3.37 -5.00
CA THR A 17 0.55 -3.53 -5.60
C THR A 17 -0.48 -2.87 -4.70
N LEU A 18 -1.15 -1.85 -5.23
CA LEU A 18 -2.33 -1.25 -4.63
C LEU A 18 -3.53 -2.15 -4.94
N LEU A 19 -4.24 -2.57 -3.90
CA LEU A 19 -5.54 -3.21 -4.03
C LEU A 19 -6.59 -2.11 -3.93
N ILE A 20 -7.25 -1.78 -5.03
CA ILE A 20 -8.22 -0.69 -5.16
C ILE A 20 -9.62 -1.24 -4.96
N ARG A 21 -10.38 -0.64 -4.04
CA ARG A 21 -11.75 -1.03 -3.72
C ARG A 21 -12.71 -0.66 -4.83
N GLN A 22 -13.63 -1.57 -5.16
CA GLN A 22 -14.73 -1.29 -6.08
C GLN A 22 -15.89 -0.61 -5.34
N GLY A 23 -15.99 0.72 -5.46
CA GLY A 23 -16.90 1.55 -4.68
C GLY A 23 -16.55 1.50 -3.18
N THR A 24 -17.55 1.26 -2.33
CA THR A 24 -17.40 1.20 -0.87
C THR A 24 -17.35 -0.22 -0.29
N ASN A 25 -17.55 -1.25 -1.10
CA ASN A 25 -17.65 -2.64 -0.63
C ASN A 25 -16.26 -3.30 -0.53
N ILE A 26 -15.84 -3.62 0.69
CA ILE A 26 -14.55 -4.27 1.00
C ILE A 26 -14.49 -5.76 0.63
N GLN A 27 -15.64 -6.40 0.41
CA GLN A 27 -15.76 -7.84 0.11
C GLN A 27 -15.68 -8.15 -1.39
N LYS A 28 -15.73 -7.14 -2.26
CA LYS A 28 -15.56 -7.33 -3.70
C LYS A 28 -14.08 -7.56 -4.03
N PRO A 29 -13.77 -8.36 -5.06
CA PRO A 29 -12.41 -8.48 -5.56
C PRO A 29 -11.81 -7.11 -5.86
N SER A 30 -10.58 -6.87 -5.43
CA SER A 30 -9.91 -5.59 -5.65
C SER A 30 -9.45 -5.47 -7.10
N LEU A 31 -9.44 -4.23 -7.63
CA LEU A 31 -8.66 -3.93 -8.83
C LEU A 31 -7.20 -3.76 -8.40
N GLU A 32 -6.25 -4.11 -9.26
CA GLU A 32 -4.83 -4.02 -8.94
C GLU A 32 -4.14 -2.91 -9.74
N GLN A 33 -3.27 -2.16 -9.08
CA GLN A 33 -2.36 -1.24 -9.75
C GLN A 33 -0.95 -1.40 -9.16
N LYS A 34 0.04 -1.56 -10.05
CA LYS A 34 1.42 -1.85 -9.65
C LYS A 34 2.33 -0.67 -9.95
N PHE A 35 3.28 -0.44 -9.05
CA PHE A 35 4.40 0.45 -9.27
C PHE A 35 5.59 -0.04 -8.46
N SER A 36 6.76 0.54 -8.67
CA SER A 36 7.95 0.25 -7.90
C SER A 36 8.53 1.48 -7.25
N LEU A 37 9.30 1.21 -6.19
CA LEU A 37 10.11 2.17 -5.44
C LEU A 37 11.51 1.60 -5.24
N ASP A 38 12.53 2.33 -5.69
CA ASP A 38 13.91 2.11 -5.27
C ASP A 38 14.07 2.38 -3.76
N ALA A 39 15.15 1.87 -3.17
CA ALA A 39 15.48 2.14 -1.78
C ALA A 39 15.72 3.65 -1.58
N GLY A 40 14.99 4.27 -0.64
CA GLY A 40 15.02 5.72 -0.41
C GLY A 40 14.12 6.54 -1.34
N GLU A 41 13.49 5.94 -2.36
CA GLU A 41 12.65 6.67 -3.31
C GLU A 41 11.36 7.17 -2.65
N SER A 42 10.90 8.33 -3.10
CA SER A 42 9.55 8.83 -2.84
C SER A 42 8.83 9.06 -4.15
N LYS A 43 7.60 8.57 -4.28
CA LYS A 43 6.81 8.64 -5.51
C LYS A 43 5.36 9.01 -5.21
N PHE A 44 4.81 9.95 -5.96
CA PHE A 44 3.38 10.19 -5.96
C PHE A 44 2.70 9.25 -6.95
N VAL A 45 1.63 8.60 -6.52
CA VAL A 45 0.89 7.62 -7.32
C VAL A 45 -0.57 7.99 -7.31
N GLU A 46 -1.11 8.28 -8.49
CA GLU A 46 -2.54 8.37 -8.72
C GLU A 46 -3.11 6.97 -8.93
N TYR A 47 -4.31 6.71 -8.41
CA TYR A 47 -4.96 5.42 -8.53
C TYR A 47 -6.48 5.54 -8.60
N GLY A 48 -7.08 4.44 -9.04
CA GLY A 48 -8.53 4.30 -9.09
C GLY A 48 -9.17 5.22 -10.14
N ASN A 49 -10.41 5.61 -9.91
CA ASN A 49 -11.16 6.48 -10.84
C ASN A 49 -12.13 7.40 -10.06
N ALA A 50 -13.21 7.88 -10.69
CA ALA A 50 -14.19 8.74 -10.03
C ALA A 50 -15.05 8.01 -8.97
N THR A 51 -15.17 6.68 -9.08
CA THR A 51 -16.02 5.84 -8.22
C THR A 51 -15.20 4.97 -7.27
N ASN A 52 -14.03 4.51 -7.72
CA ASN A 52 -13.14 3.61 -6.97
C ASN A 52 -12.00 4.42 -6.39
N ILE A 53 -12.26 5.15 -5.30
CA ILE A 53 -11.29 6.07 -4.69
C ILE A 53 -10.59 5.51 -3.45
N PHE A 54 -11.06 4.38 -2.92
CA PHE A 54 -10.53 3.79 -1.71
C PHE A 54 -9.56 2.65 -2.02
N LEU A 55 -8.56 2.50 -1.17
CA LEU A 55 -7.74 1.31 -1.13
C LEU A 55 -8.42 0.24 -0.27
N ASN A 56 -8.35 -1.00 -0.74
CA ASN A 56 -8.77 -2.21 -0.06
C ASN A 56 -7.60 -3.01 0.50
N GLY A 57 -6.36 -2.61 0.22
CA GLY A 57 -5.18 -3.28 0.73
C GLY A 57 -3.89 -2.89 0.03
N LEU A 58 -2.80 -3.47 0.50
CA LEU A 58 -1.46 -3.29 -0.04
C LEU A 58 -0.74 -4.64 -0.11
N VAL A 59 0.01 -4.83 -1.19
CA VAL A 59 1.00 -5.90 -1.30
C VAL A 59 2.36 -5.28 -1.56
N LEU A 60 3.36 -5.65 -0.76
CA LEU A 60 4.75 -5.29 -0.95
C LEU A 60 5.52 -6.55 -1.34
N GLU A 61 6.19 -6.54 -2.47
CA GLU A 61 7.03 -7.64 -2.94
C GLU A 61 8.47 -7.13 -3.03
N TYR A 62 9.39 -7.84 -2.38
CA TYR A 62 10.80 -7.47 -2.33
C TYR A 62 11.66 -8.72 -2.27
N LYS A 63 12.92 -8.59 -2.69
CA LYS A 63 13.92 -9.63 -2.53
C LYS A 63 14.56 -9.48 -1.15
N ASP A 64 14.37 -10.48 -0.29
CA ASP A 64 15.06 -10.50 1.00
C ASP A 64 16.57 -10.70 0.78
N LYS A 65 17.38 -9.83 1.38
CA LYS A 65 18.83 -9.84 1.16
C LYS A 65 19.51 -11.03 1.85
N SER A 66 18.97 -11.50 2.97
CA SER A 66 19.59 -12.57 3.77
C SER A 66 19.36 -13.95 3.15
N SER A 67 18.11 -14.25 2.79
CA SER A 67 17.69 -15.53 2.21
C SER A 67 17.76 -15.56 0.68
N GLN A 68 17.98 -14.40 0.03
CA GLN A 68 17.89 -14.22 -1.42
C GLN A 68 16.54 -14.61 -2.03
N SER A 69 15.52 -14.85 -1.20
CA SER A 69 14.19 -15.28 -1.62
C SER A 69 13.32 -14.08 -1.97
N LEU A 70 12.37 -14.29 -2.88
CA LEU A 70 11.27 -13.34 -3.07
C LEU A 70 10.31 -13.49 -1.89
N THR A 71 10.01 -12.38 -1.24
CA THR A 71 9.08 -12.32 -0.12
C THR A 71 8.00 -11.30 -0.44
N ASN A 72 6.78 -11.60 -0.02
CA ASN A 72 5.68 -10.66 -0.10
C ASN A 72 5.03 -10.45 1.28
N ALA A 73 4.62 -9.21 1.53
CA ALA A 73 3.77 -8.83 2.64
C ALA A 73 2.45 -8.33 2.08
N ARG A 74 1.33 -8.91 2.52
CA ARG A 74 -0.01 -8.55 2.06
C ARG A 74 -0.91 -8.28 3.25
N GLU A 75 -1.64 -7.18 3.18
CA GLU A 75 -2.74 -6.90 4.10
C GLU A 75 -3.92 -6.31 3.33
N GLU A 76 -5.12 -6.72 3.70
CA GLU A 76 -6.38 -6.26 3.14
C GLU A 76 -7.29 -5.71 4.22
N VAL A 77 -8.16 -4.79 3.83
CA VAL A 77 -9.15 -4.18 4.71
C VAL A 77 -10.21 -5.21 5.05
N ILE A 78 -10.26 -5.61 6.32
CA ILE A 78 -11.30 -6.51 6.87
C ILE A 78 -12.47 -5.77 7.53
N ALA A 79 -12.27 -4.49 7.89
CA ALA A 79 -13.28 -3.63 8.51
C ALA A 79 -13.02 -2.16 8.16
N THR A 80 -14.10 -1.41 7.92
CA THR A 80 -14.08 0.04 7.72
C THR A 80 -14.36 0.77 9.03
N GLY A 81 -13.88 2.00 9.18
CA GLY A 81 -14.22 2.83 10.34
C GLY A 81 -13.11 3.77 10.77
N VAL A 82 -13.10 4.11 12.06
CA VAL A 82 -12.10 5.01 12.66
C VAL A 82 -10.83 4.25 13.08
N ALA A 83 -9.82 4.99 13.52
CA ALA A 83 -8.56 4.43 14.02
C ALA A 83 -8.78 3.38 15.13
N PRO A 84 -7.90 2.37 15.23
CA PRO A 84 -6.72 2.09 14.41
C PRO A 84 -6.96 0.97 13.38
N THR A 85 -7.92 1.15 12.46
CA THR A 85 -8.15 0.17 11.39
C THR A 85 -7.20 0.38 10.20
N PHE A 86 -6.89 -0.69 9.47
CA PHE A 86 -6.09 -0.58 8.24
C PHE A 86 -6.79 0.28 7.17
N ASP A 87 -8.13 0.24 7.10
CA ASP A 87 -8.92 1.14 6.27
C ASP A 87 -8.62 2.62 6.58
N TRP A 88 -8.62 2.97 7.86
CA TRP A 88 -8.30 4.32 8.31
C TRP A 88 -6.87 4.72 7.90
N VAL A 89 -5.88 3.86 8.15
CA VAL A 89 -4.48 4.08 7.74
C VAL A 89 -4.39 4.39 6.23
N LEU A 90 -5.03 3.57 5.39
CA LEU A 90 -4.94 3.72 3.94
C LEU A 90 -5.75 4.89 3.38
N ASN A 91 -6.91 5.19 3.97
CA ASN A 91 -7.90 6.07 3.34
C ASN A 91 -8.04 7.45 3.99
N THR A 92 -7.38 7.73 5.12
CA THR A 92 -7.39 9.07 5.77
C THR A 92 -6.04 9.79 5.79
N HIS A 93 -5.02 9.26 5.10
CA HIS A 93 -3.67 9.80 5.07
C HIS A 93 -3.18 9.99 3.64
N SER A 94 -2.53 11.12 3.33
CA SER A 94 -1.93 11.40 2.01
C SER A 94 -0.56 10.77 1.78
N VAL A 95 0.09 10.26 2.83
CA VAL A 95 1.43 9.67 2.75
C VAL A 95 1.46 8.29 3.39
N ILE A 96 2.04 7.31 2.69
CA ILE A 96 2.42 6.00 3.23
C ILE A 96 3.94 5.89 3.19
N THR A 97 4.54 5.55 4.31
CA THR A 97 5.97 5.29 4.41
C THR A 97 6.17 3.81 4.73
N ILE A 98 6.90 3.11 3.86
CA ILE A 98 7.36 1.75 4.10
C ILE A 98 8.64 1.85 4.91
N ASN A 99 8.59 1.43 6.18
CA ASN A 99 9.70 1.60 7.12
C ASN A 99 10.74 0.49 6.96
N SER A 100 10.29 -0.75 6.74
CA SER A 100 11.14 -1.91 6.59
C SER A 100 10.53 -2.97 5.67
N THR A 101 11.30 -4.02 5.39
CA THR A 101 10.86 -5.19 4.62
C THR A 101 10.67 -6.41 5.52
N ASN A 102 10.12 -6.20 6.72
CA ASN A 102 9.77 -7.26 7.66
C ASN A 102 8.24 -7.31 7.79
N GLY A 103 7.59 -8.00 6.85
CA GLY A 103 6.13 -7.94 6.75
C GLY A 103 5.65 -6.56 6.25
N LEU A 104 4.41 -6.20 6.58
CA LEU A 104 3.82 -4.93 6.18
C LEU A 104 4.09 -3.83 7.22
N ASP A 105 5.36 -3.45 7.36
CA ASP A 105 5.78 -2.39 8.28
C ASP A 105 5.65 -1.01 7.61
N ILE A 106 4.49 -0.39 7.80
CA ILE A 106 4.17 0.93 7.25
C ILE A 106 3.76 1.92 8.34
N SER A 107 3.99 3.21 8.06
CA SER A 107 3.42 4.34 8.79
C SER A 107 2.67 5.27 7.84
N ALA A 108 1.68 5.99 8.36
CA ALA A 108 0.87 6.91 7.57
C ALA A 108 0.83 8.31 8.20
N SER A 109 0.84 9.34 7.35
CA SER A 109 0.78 10.75 7.76
C SER A 109 0.11 11.59 6.67
N ASN A 110 -0.15 12.87 6.97
CA ASN A 110 -0.61 13.83 5.98
C ASN A 110 0.54 14.65 5.39
#